data_AF-A0A7W0NMZ2-F1
#
_entry.id   AF-A0A7W0NMZ2-F1
#
_cell.length_a   1.000
_cell.length_b   1.000
_cell.length_c   1.000
_cell.angle_alpha   90.00
_cell.angle_beta   90.00
_cell.angle_gamma   90.00
#
_symmetry.space_group_name_H-M   'P 1'
#
loop_
_entity.id
_entity.type
_entity.pdbx_description
1 polymer ?
#
loop_
_entity_poly.entity_id
_entity_poly.type
_entity_poly.pdbx_seq_one_letter_code
_entity_poly.pdbx_strand_id
1 'polypeptide(L)'
;MVTGVQDLVVVSLILFGGTLIRSTFGFGDALFAMPLMSLVIGLSTATPVMGLVSLMIAVVALIPSRRHLDMAAVKRLLIGSMAGIPVGVLLLKRVDEQLLRTGLGGFVVVFGLYMLGSPRMPELRDHRWAF
;
A
#
# COMPACT_ATOMS: atom_id res chain seq x y z
N MET A 1 -3.04 -8.50 -20.34
CA MET A 1 -2.00 -7.96 -21.24
C MET A 1 -2.26 -6.48 -21.38
N VAL A 2 -1.30 -5.63 -21.03
CA VAL A 2 -1.37 -4.17 -21.24
C VAL A 2 -1.15 -3.95 -22.73
N THR A 3 -2.21 -3.69 -23.48
CA THR A 3 -2.15 -3.73 -24.96
C THR A 3 -2.38 -2.36 -25.62
N GLY A 4 -2.65 -1.31 -24.84
CA GLY A 4 -2.83 0.05 -25.35
C GLY A 4 -1.91 1.09 -24.72
N VAL A 5 -1.52 2.10 -25.50
CA VAL A 5 -0.84 3.32 -24.99
C VAL A 5 -1.66 3.99 -23.87
N GLN A 6 -2.99 3.87 -23.95
CA GLN A 6 -3.93 4.39 -22.96
C GLN A 6 -3.73 3.75 -21.56
N ASP A 7 -3.54 2.43 -21.50
CA ASP A 7 -3.31 1.73 -20.22
C ASP A 7 -2.00 2.20 -19.57
N LEU A 8 -0.97 2.46 -20.39
CA LEU A 8 0.33 2.95 -19.92
C LEU A 8 0.21 4.33 -19.28
N VAL A 9 -0.57 5.22 -19.90
CA VAL A 9 -0.83 6.58 -19.38
C VAL A 9 -1.59 6.51 -18.06
N VAL A 10 -2.62 5.66 -17.98
CA VAL A 10 -3.42 5.49 -16.76
C VAL A 10 -2.58 4.93 -15.62
N VAL A 11 -1.79 3.87 -15.86
CA VAL A 11 -0.89 3.30 -14.84
C VAL A 11 0.13 4.33 -14.37
N SER A 12 0.70 5.11 -15.27
CA SER A 12 1.66 6.18 -14.93
C SER A 12 1.01 7.26 -14.06
N LEU A 13 -0.22 7.66 -14.38
CA LEU A 13 -0.97 8.65 -13.58
C LEU A 13 -1.31 8.12 -12.19
N ILE A 14 -1.71 6.85 -12.08
CA ILE A 14 -1.99 6.18 -10.80
C ILE A 14 -0.72 6.13 -9.95
N LEU A 15 0.41 5.70 -10.54
CA LEU A 15 1.70 5.65 -9.86
C LEU A 15 2.15 7.03 -9.41
N PHE A 16 1.99 8.04 -10.25
CA PHE A 16 2.30 9.43 -9.92
C PHE A 16 1.45 9.92 -8.73
N GLY A 17 0.15 9.65 -8.72
CA GLY A 17 -0.71 9.98 -7.58
C GLY A 17 -0.30 9.26 -6.30
N GLY A 18 0.02 7.96 -6.40
CA GLY A 18 0.49 7.16 -5.26
C GLY A 18 1.82 7.67 -4.69
N THR A 19 2.79 8.01 -5.53
CA THR A 19 4.08 8.57 -5.08
C THR A 19 3.96 10.01 -4.57
N LEU A 20 3.01 10.78 -5.08
CA LEU A 20 2.69 12.10 -4.54
C LEU A 20 2.15 11.98 -3.10
N ILE A 21 1.16 11.08 -2.89
CA ILE A 21 0.64 10.77 -1.55
C ILE A 21 1.77 10.32 -0.62
N ARG A 22 2.65 9.43 -1.09
CA ARG A 22 3.84 9.01 -0.33
C ARG A 22 4.72 10.19 0.05
N SER A 23 4.97 11.12 -0.87
CA SER A 23 5.89 12.23 -0.66
C SER A 23 5.31 13.26 0.31
N THR A 24 3.99 13.45 0.30
CA THR A 24 3.29 14.38 1.20
C THR A 24 3.07 13.78 2.59
N PHE A 25 2.61 12.52 2.67
CA PHE A 25 2.18 11.90 3.94
C PHE A 25 3.17 10.87 4.50
N GLY A 26 4.15 10.42 3.71
CA GLY A 26 5.12 9.39 4.10
C GLY A 26 4.61 7.94 3.97
N PHE A 27 3.30 7.73 3.76
CA PHE A 27 2.66 6.41 3.65
C PHE A 27 1.39 6.46 2.77
N GLY A 28 0.78 5.30 2.49
CA GLY A 28 -0.54 5.24 1.84
C GLY A 28 -0.53 5.15 0.32
N ASP A 29 0.64 5.09 -0.30
CA ASP A 29 0.79 4.94 -1.76
C ASP A 29 0.11 3.67 -2.28
N ALA A 30 0.34 2.54 -1.60
CA ALA A 30 -0.29 1.27 -1.94
C ALA A 30 -1.80 1.30 -1.72
N LEU A 31 -2.28 2.01 -0.69
CA LEU A 31 -3.72 2.11 -0.40
C LEU A 31 -4.48 2.85 -1.53
N PHE A 32 -3.85 3.86 -2.13
CA PHE A 32 -4.39 4.57 -3.27
C PHE A 32 -4.20 3.81 -4.60
N ALA A 33 -2.98 3.36 -4.88
CA ALA A 33 -2.61 2.85 -6.19
C ALA A 33 -3.09 1.41 -6.47
N MET A 34 -3.11 0.53 -5.47
CA MET A 34 -3.54 -0.87 -5.64
C MET A 34 -4.96 -1.05 -6.16
N PRO A 35 -6.01 -0.45 -5.55
CA PRO A 35 -7.37 -0.63 -6.03
C PRO A 35 -7.49 -0.16 -7.49
N LEU A 36 -6.91 0.98 -7.83
CA LEU A 36 -6.92 1.51 -9.19
C LEU A 36 -6.15 0.62 -10.18
N MET A 37 -4.96 0.15 -9.83
CA MET A 37 -4.20 -0.79 -10.68
C MET A 37 -4.94 -2.11 -10.88
N SER A 38 -5.60 -2.64 -9.84
CA SER A 38 -6.35 -3.89 -9.94
C SER A 38 -7.48 -3.80 -10.97
N LEU A 39 -8.01 -2.60 -11.22
CA LEU A 39 -9.02 -2.37 -12.26
C LEU A 39 -8.44 -2.45 -13.68
N VAL A 40 -7.17 -2.05 -13.86
CA VAL A 40 -6.53 -1.91 -15.17
C VAL A 40 -5.78 -3.18 -15.57
N ILE A 41 -4.94 -3.71 -14.68
CA ILE A 41 -3.99 -4.80 -15.01
C ILE A 41 -4.31 -6.12 -14.29
N GLY A 42 -5.32 -6.14 -13.42
CA GLY A 42 -5.70 -7.30 -12.62
C GLY A 42 -4.88 -7.40 -11.34
N LEU A 43 -5.39 -8.14 -10.36
CA LEU A 43 -4.81 -8.14 -9.01
C LEU A 43 -3.51 -8.96 -8.95
N SER A 44 -3.43 -10.03 -9.74
CA SER A 44 -2.25 -10.91 -9.78
C SER A 44 -1.00 -10.23 -10.36
N THR A 45 -1.17 -9.18 -11.17
CA THR A 45 -0.04 -8.40 -11.73
C THR A 45 0.21 -7.12 -10.96
N ALA A 46 -0.86 -6.42 -10.52
CA ALA A 46 -0.76 -5.21 -9.71
C ALA A 46 0.00 -5.45 -8.41
N THR A 47 -0.23 -6.61 -7.76
CA THR A 47 0.38 -6.95 -6.47
C THR A 47 1.92 -6.96 -6.49
N PRO A 48 2.58 -7.75 -7.34
CA PRO A 48 4.04 -7.75 -7.41
C PRO A 48 4.61 -6.41 -7.92
N VAL A 49 3.94 -5.73 -8.85
CA VAL A 49 4.39 -4.42 -9.35
C VAL A 49 4.42 -3.39 -8.22
N MET A 50 3.33 -3.28 -7.46
CA MET A 50 3.26 -2.37 -6.32
C MET A 50 4.22 -2.74 -5.21
N GLY A 51 4.44 -4.04 -4.97
CA GLY A 51 5.44 -4.51 -4.01
C GLY A 51 6.85 -4.04 -4.37
N LEU A 52 7.24 -4.15 -5.64
CA LEU A 52 8.54 -3.68 -6.13
C LEU A 52 8.68 -2.16 -6.03
N VAL A 53 7.65 -1.41 -6.47
CA VAL A 53 7.64 0.06 -6.39
C VAL A 53 7.77 0.52 -4.94
N SER A 54 6.96 -0.06 -4.03
CA SER A 54 6.97 0.27 -2.60
C SER A 54 8.33 -0.04 -1.97
N LEU A 55 8.95 -1.17 -2.35
CA LEU A 55 10.27 -1.56 -1.89
C LEU A 55 11.35 -0.57 -2.36
N MET A 56 11.32 -0.17 -3.64
CA MET A 56 12.26 0.82 -4.18
C MET A 56 12.13 2.16 -3.44
N ILE A 57 10.90 2.63 -3.26
CA ILE A 57 10.62 3.85 -2.49
C ILE A 57 11.15 3.72 -1.07
N ALA A 58 10.89 2.60 -0.39
CA ALA A 58 11.36 2.36 0.96
C ALA A 58 12.89 2.37 1.05
N VAL A 59 13.58 1.72 0.11
CA VAL A 59 15.05 1.68 0.05
C VAL A 59 15.61 3.08 -0.15
N VAL A 60 15.07 3.86 -1.09
CA VAL A 60 15.51 5.24 -1.36
C VAL A 60 15.26 6.14 -0.15
N ALA A 61 14.09 6.03 0.48
CA ALA A 61 13.75 6.78 1.68
C ALA A 61 14.61 6.39 2.90
N LEU A 62 15.11 5.16 2.93
CA LEU A 62 16.03 4.69 3.97
C LEU A 62 17.38 5.39 3.90
N ILE A 63 17.86 5.75 2.70
CA ILE A 63 19.21 6.27 2.48
C ILE A 63 19.55 7.48 3.36
N PRO A 64 18.74 8.57 3.39
CA PRO A 64 19.01 9.73 4.23
C PRO A 64 18.69 9.50 5.71
N SER A 65 17.76 8.59 6.03
CA SER A 65 17.19 8.44 7.37
C SER A 65 17.92 7.44 8.27
N ARG A 66 18.97 6.76 7.78
CA ARG A 66 19.64 5.63 8.44
C ARG A 66 20.07 5.88 9.89
N ARG A 67 20.43 7.12 10.22
CA ARG A 67 20.92 7.51 11.57
C ARG A 67 19.84 7.67 12.62
N HIS A 68 18.57 7.83 12.22
CA HIS A 68 17.43 8.03 13.14
C HIS A 68 16.45 6.86 13.09
N LEU A 69 16.86 5.71 12.54
CA LEU A 69 16.00 4.53 12.47
C LEU A 69 15.95 3.83 13.82
N ASP A 70 14.75 3.73 14.38
CA ASP A 70 14.49 2.81 15.48
C ASP A 70 14.55 1.36 14.97
N MET A 71 15.62 0.64 15.34
CA MET A 71 15.81 -0.75 14.96
C MET A 71 14.77 -1.69 15.58
N ALA A 72 14.16 -1.34 16.72
CA ALA A 72 13.09 -2.13 17.29
C ALA A 72 11.84 -2.07 16.40
N ALA A 73 11.45 -0.87 15.96
CA ALA A 73 10.35 -0.67 15.02
C ALA A 73 10.61 -1.38 13.68
N VAL A 74 11.81 -1.25 13.10
CA VAL A 74 12.18 -1.92 11.84
C VAL A 74 12.09 -3.44 11.96
N LYS A 75 12.63 -4.03 13.03
CA LYS A 75 12.54 -5.49 13.26
C LYS A 75 11.09 -5.95 13.37
N ARG A 76 10.25 -5.21 14.09
CA ARG A 76 8.82 -5.55 14.23
C ARG A 76 8.09 -5.49 12.88
N LEU A 77 8.41 -4.49 12.05
CA LEU A 77 7.86 -4.36 10.70
C LEU A 77 8.32 -5.51 9.78
N LEU A 78 9.60 -5.90 9.86
CA LEU A 78 10.16 -7.01 9.09
C LEU A 78 9.52 -8.35 9.48
N ILE A 79 9.36 -8.63 10.78
CA ILE A 79 8.70 -9.85 11.27
C ILE A 79 7.24 -9.87 10.83
N GLY A 80 6.54 -8.75 10.96
CA GLY A 80 5.16 -8.61 10.48
C GLY A 80 5.05 -8.87 8.98
N SER A 81 5.99 -8.35 8.19
CA SER A 81 6.03 -8.54 6.74
C SER A 81 6.38 -9.98 6.35
N MET A 82 7.31 -10.63 7.07
CA MET A 82 7.65 -12.05 6.87
C MET A 82 6.46 -12.97 7.04
N ALA A 83 5.55 -12.67 7.99
CA ALA A 83 4.32 -13.42 8.16
C ALA A 83 3.22 -12.97 7.18
N GLY A 84 3.10 -11.67 6.93
CA GLY A 84 2.06 -11.08 6.09
C GLY A 84 2.19 -11.44 4.60
N ILE A 85 3.41 -11.45 4.06
CA ILE A 85 3.67 -11.77 2.64
C ILE A 85 3.20 -13.19 2.26
N PRO A 86 3.62 -14.28 2.94
CA PRO A 86 3.18 -15.63 2.57
C PRO A 86 1.67 -15.81 2.76
N VAL A 87 1.09 -15.21 3.80
CA VAL A 87 -0.36 -15.23 4.02
C VAL A 87 -1.09 -14.51 2.88
N GLY A 88 -0.62 -13.33 2.48
CA GLY A 88 -1.19 -12.57 1.38
C GLY A 88 -1.09 -13.30 0.04
N VAL A 89 0.06 -13.91 -0.26
CA VAL A 89 0.25 -14.71 -1.49
C VAL A 89 -0.63 -15.97 -1.48
N LEU A 90 -0.81 -16.61 -0.32
CA LEU A 90 -1.67 -17.77 -0.21
C LEU A 90 -3.14 -17.41 -0.43
N LEU A 91 -3.59 -16.28 0.13
CA LEU A 91 -4.91 -15.69 -0.15
C LEU A 91 -5.09 -15.41 -1.64
N LEU A 92 -4.11 -14.78 -2.29
CA LEU A 92 -4.13 -14.45 -3.71
C LEU A 92 -4.27 -15.70 -4.60
N LYS A 93 -3.71 -16.85 -4.17
CA LYS A 93 -3.77 -18.11 -4.91
C LYS A 93 -5.02 -18.95 -4.63
N ARG A 94 -5.60 -18.84 -3.43
CA ARG A 94 -6.68 -19.72 -2.96
C ARG A 94 -8.06 -19.09 -3.08
N VAL A 95 -8.13 -17.77 -3.03
CA VAL A 95 -9.39 -17.03 -3.07
C VAL A 95 -9.64 -16.49 -4.47
N ASP A 96 -10.91 -16.46 -4.85
CA ASP A 96 -11.36 -15.92 -6.12
C ASP A 96 -10.94 -14.45 -6.31
N GLU A 97 -10.45 -14.11 -7.50
CA GLU A 97 -9.95 -12.77 -7.81
C GLU A 97 -11.05 -11.70 -7.70
N GLN A 98 -12.29 -12.02 -8.07
CA GLN A 98 -13.42 -11.11 -7.94
C GLN A 98 -13.71 -10.81 -6.47
N LEU A 99 -13.60 -11.80 -5.59
CA LEU A 99 -13.81 -11.60 -4.15
C LEU A 99 -12.73 -10.71 -3.54
N LEU A 100 -11.46 -10.92 -3.88
CA LEU A 100 -10.36 -10.07 -3.41
C LEU A 100 -10.49 -8.63 -3.93
N ARG A 101 -10.79 -8.47 -5.23
CA ARG A 101 -10.98 -7.16 -5.85
C ARG A 101 -12.16 -6.40 -5.25
N THR A 102 -13.27 -7.09 -4.99
CA THR A 102 -14.45 -6.50 -4.32
C THR A 102 -14.15 -6.15 -2.87
N GLY A 103 -13.41 -6.99 -2.15
CA GLY A 103 -12.95 -6.73 -0.79
C GLY A 103 -12.05 -5.49 -0.71
N LEU A 104 -11.08 -5.35 -1.62
CA LEU A 104 -10.25 -4.16 -1.76
C LEU A 104 -11.08 -2.90 -2.01
N GLY A 105 -12.02 -2.95 -2.97
CA GLY A 105 -12.90 -1.83 -3.27
C GLY A 105 -13.78 -1.44 -2.08
N GLY A 106 -14.39 -2.43 -1.42
CA GLY A 106 -15.20 -2.23 -0.22
C GLY A 106 -14.39 -1.61 0.92
N PHE A 107 -13.17 -2.09 1.16
CA PHE A 107 -12.28 -1.52 2.18
C PHE A 107 -12.00 -0.04 1.92
N VAL A 108 -11.69 0.34 0.67
CA VAL A 108 -11.41 1.73 0.30
C VAL A 108 -12.64 2.62 0.47
N VAL A 109 -13.83 2.14 0.08
CA VAL A 109 -15.09 2.89 0.26
C VAL A 109 -15.38 3.09 1.74
N VAL A 110 -15.29 2.04 2.56
CA VAL A 110 -15.51 2.11 4.01
C VAL A 110 -14.51 3.06 4.66
N PHE A 111 -13.23 2.95 4.31
CA PHE A 111 -12.19 3.82 4.85
C PHE A 111 -12.40 5.29 4.44
N GLY A 112 -12.78 5.55 3.19
CA GLY A 112 -13.12 6.89 2.70
C GLY A 112 -14.32 7.49 3.41
N LEU A 113 -15.40 6.71 3.60
CA LEU A 113 -16.57 7.13 4.37
C LEU A 113 -16.23 7.40 5.83
N TYR A 114 -15.39 6.56 6.44
CA TYR A 114 -14.90 6.76 7.79
C TYR A 114 -14.12 8.08 7.93
N MET A 115 -13.21 8.39 7.00
CA MET A 115 -12.48 9.68 7.00
C MET A 115 -13.40 10.89 6.82
N LEU A 116 -14.44 10.77 6.00
CA LEU A 116 -15.40 11.87 5.78
C LEU A 116 -16.18 12.22 7.05
N GLY A 117 -16.39 11.23 7.93
CA GLY A 117 -16.97 11.41 9.26
C GLY A 117 -16.10 12.22 10.23
N SER A 118 -14.91 12.70 9.82
CA SER A 118 -13.95 13.46 10.64
C SER A 118 -13.72 12.84 12.04
N PRO A 119 -13.36 11.55 12.12
CA PRO A 119 -13.10 10.90 13.40
C PRO A 119 -11.96 11.64 14.10
N ARG A 120 -12.22 12.10 15.33
CA ARG A 120 -11.18 12.67 16.18
C ARG A 120 -10.11 11.59 16.36
N MET A 121 -8.91 11.84 15.82
CA MET A 121 -7.78 10.95 15.99
C MET A 121 -7.58 10.75 17.50
N PRO A 122 -7.66 9.53 18.03
CA PRO A 122 -7.37 9.28 19.43
C PRO A 122 -5.96 9.77 19.70
N GLU A 123 -5.77 10.73 20.61
CA GLU A 123 -4.43 11.11 21.04
C GLU A 123 -3.76 9.85 21.61
N LEU A 124 -2.72 9.36 20.92
CA LEU A 124 -1.88 8.29 21.43
C LEU A 124 -1.09 8.83 22.63
N ARG A 125 -1.71 8.77 23.81
CA ARG A 125 -1.14 9.22 25.09
C ARG A 125 0.00 8.35 25.60
N ASP A 126 0.14 7.13 25.07
CA ASP A 126 1.07 6.13 25.60
C ASP A 126 2.29 5.99 24.69
N HIS A 127 3.47 6.32 25.24
CA HIS A 127 4.78 6.33 24.57
C HIS A 127 5.22 4.91 24.09
N ARG A 128 4.48 3.86 24.45
CA ARG A 128 4.65 2.49 23.93
C ARG A 128 4.01 2.29 22.55
N TRP A 129 3.18 3.23 22.12
CA TRP A 129 2.44 3.23 20.84
C TRP A 129 2.73 4.45 19.96
N ALA A 130 3.34 5.49 20.52
CA ALA A 130 3.93 6.58 19.76
C ALA A 130 5.35 6.18 19.34
N PHE A 131 5.64 6.29 18.05
CA PHE A 131 6.98 6.14 17.49
C PHE A 131 7.95 7.19 18.01
#